data_AF-A0AAE3IN85-F1
#
_entry.id   AF-A0AAE3IN85-F1
#
_cell.length_a   1.000
_cell.length_b   1.000
_cell.length_c   1.000
_cell.angle_alpha   90.00
_cell.angle_beta   90.00
_cell.angle_gamma   90.00
#
_symmetry.space_group_name_H-M   'P 1'
#
loop_
_entity.id
_entity.type
_entity.pdbx_description
1 polymer ?
#
loop_
_entity_poly.entity_id
_entity_poly.type
_entity_poly.pdbx_seq_one_letter_code
_entity_poly.pdbx_strand_id
1 'polypeptide(L)'
;MQKICFLTVLLLTLSLPHVFAQKDIVILEKKKEVIRNEEKEKLKKEVLSINKQYEDEVITFEEAEKLKKEAAARRAEKIEERIARLEKGDASETVREIKPARRTESIFVFAAGINNTLQSGRGLNSSDYKVWGSRFAELGIAGQTRLMEDNNFARINYGISFQFNGLKPTDNRYFVNNNKLIELQKYPVDLRKSKLNYYNLVFPVHFEFGPSRKIEKKGRYVYDTEKQFKVGIGGYAGLNIGARQKLKYNHEGKIKKEKLKGDYQLNDFVYGLSGYLGFGETSFYVKYDLNPLFKSPNLQHNNISVGVRFDFK
;
A
#
# COMPACT_ATOMS: atom_id res chain seq x y z
N MET A 1 -27.37 -7.01 -30.16
CA MET A 1 -26.60 -7.28 -28.93
C MET A 1 -25.96 -8.67 -28.89
N GLN A 2 -26.68 -9.77 -29.19
CA GLN A 2 -26.10 -11.14 -29.15
C GLN A 2 -24.86 -11.34 -30.04
N LYS A 3 -24.83 -10.76 -31.26
CA LYS A 3 -23.67 -10.87 -32.18
C LYS A 3 -22.39 -10.20 -31.66
N ILE A 4 -22.51 -9.13 -30.86
CA ILE A 4 -21.36 -8.41 -30.28
C ILE A 4 -20.77 -9.23 -29.11
N CYS A 5 -21.61 -9.87 -28.28
CA CYS A 5 -21.15 -10.76 -27.21
C CYS A 5 -20.37 -11.97 -27.74
N PHE A 6 -20.82 -12.58 -28.85
CA PHE A 6 -20.10 -13.72 -29.45
C PHE A 6 -18.71 -13.32 -29.98
N LEU A 7 -18.59 -12.14 -30.60
CA LEU A 7 -17.31 -11.64 -31.09
C LEU A 7 -16.33 -11.34 -29.93
N THR A 8 -16.82 -10.79 -28.81
CA THR A 8 -15.98 -10.52 -27.64
C THR A 8 -15.54 -11.78 -26.91
N VAL A 9 -16.39 -12.82 -26.84
CA VAL A 9 -16.03 -14.11 -26.22
C VAL A 9 -15.01 -14.84 -27.10
N LEU A 10 -15.17 -14.80 -28.43
CA LEU A 10 -14.21 -15.38 -29.38
C LEU A 10 -12.84 -14.66 -29.35
N LEU A 11 -12.83 -13.33 -29.20
CA LEU A 11 -11.58 -12.57 -29.05
C LEU A 11 -10.86 -12.91 -27.73
N LEU A 12 -11.63 -13.07 -26.64
CA LEU A 12 -11.08 -13.49 -25.34
C LEU A 12 -10.47 -14.90 -25.41
N THR A 13 -11.15 -15.85 -26.07
CA THR A 13 -10.65 -17.22 -26.20
C THR A 13 -9.40 -17.31 -27.08
N LEU A 14 -9.27 -16.47 -28.10
CA LEU A 14 -8.06 -16.38 -28.94
C LEU A 14 -6.87 -15.73 -28.20
N SER A 15 -7.13 -14.84 -27.25
CA SER A 15 -6.09 -14.16 -26.47
C SER A 15 -5.47 -15.02 -25.36
N LEU A 16 -6.24 -15.97 -24.79
CA LEU A 16 -5.79 -16.82 -23.68
C LEU A 16 -4.55 -17.67 -24.03
N PRO A 17 -4.50 -18.42 -25.16
CA PRO A 17 -3.32 -19.20 -25.54
C PRO A 17 -2.06 -18.36 -25.69
N HIS A 18 -2.18 -17.14 -26.23
CA HIS A 18 -1.05 -16.22 -26.39
C HIS A 18 -0.48 -15.79 -25.03
N VAL A 19 -1.34 -15.52 -24.06
CA VAL A 19 -0.92 -15.17 -22.68
C VAL A 19 -0.22 -16.34 -21.99
N PHE A 20 -0.69 -17.58 -22.20
CA PHE A 20 -0.02 -18.78 -21.64
C PHE A 20 1.34 -19.03 -22.30
N ALA A 21 1.41 -19.00 -23.64
CA ALA A 21 2.67 -19.19 -24.37
C ALA A 21 3.72 -18.14 -23.99
N GLN A 22 3.31 -16.87 -23.84
CA GLN A 22 4.21 -15.80 -23.43
C GLN A 22 4.75 -16.01 -22.01
N LYS A 23 3.95 -16.56 -21.09
CA LYS A 23 4.39 -16.88 -19.74
C LYS A 23 5.45 -17.99 -19.72
N ASP A 24 5.30 -19.02 -20.54
CA ASP A 24 6.25 -20.14 -20.61
C ASP A 24 7.59 -19.70 -21.22
N ILE A 25 7.56 -18.83 -22.23
CA ILE A 25 8.76 -18.21 -22.81
C ILE A 25 9.53 -17.41 -21.74
N VAL A 26 8.83 -16.56 -20.99
CA VAL A 26 9.43 -15.75 -19.91
C VAL A 26 10.05 -16.64 -18.82
N ILE A 27 9.44 -17.79 -18.52
CA ILE A 27 10.00 -18.76 -17.55
C ILE A 27 11.29 -19.40 -18.10
N LEU A 28 11.28 -19.79 -19.37
CA LEU A 28 12.43 -20.42 -20.02
C LEU A 28 13.63 -19.46 -20.10
N GLU A 29 13.40 -18.19 -20.48
CA GLU A 29 14.44 -17.15 -20.49
C GLU A 29 15.06 -16.94 -19.10
N LYS A 30 14.24 -16.93 -18.05
CA LYS A 30 14.73 -16.84 -16.66
C LYS A 30 15.59 -18.05 -16.28
N LYS A 31 15.21 -19.26 -16.70
CA LYS A 31 16.02 -20.47 -16.47
C LYS A 31 17.37 -20.37 -17.20
N LYS A 32 17.40 -19.88 -18.44
CA LYS A 32 18.65 -19.60 -19.19
C LYS A 32 19.52 -18.54 -18.51
N GLU A 33 18.91 -17.52 -17.92
CA GLU A 33 19.63 -16.49 -17.16
C GLU A 33 20.27 -17.05 -15.89
N VAL A 34 19.58 -17.92 -15.15
CA VAL A 34 20.13 -18.61 -13.97
C VAL A 34 21.36 -19.43 -14.35
N ILE A 35 21.29 -20.24 -15.42
CA ILE A 35 22.43 -21.02 -15.92
C ILE A 35 23.63 -20.11 -16.21
N ARG A 36 23.40 -18.99 -16.94
CA ARG A 36 24.45 -18.02 -17.26
C ARG A 36 25.07 -17.41 -15.99
N ASN A 37 24.28 -17.06 -15.00
CA ASN A 37 24.77 -16.46 -13.76
C ASN A 37 25.56 -17.47 -12.91
N GLU A 38 25.10 -18.72 -12.81
CA GLU A 38 25.83 -19.78 -12.11
C GLU A 38 27.21 -20.03 -12.71
N GLU A 39 27.32 -20.15 -14.04
CA GLU A 39 28.61 -20.37 -14.69
C GLU A 39 29.50 -19.12 -14.65
N LYS A 40 28.94 -17.91 -14.69
CA LYS A 40 29.69 -16.65 -14.47
C LYS A 40 30.30 -16.59 -13.06
N GLU A 41 29.56 -16.99 -12.03
CA GLU A 41 30.09 -17.03 -10.65
C GLU A 41 31.19 -18.07 -10.49
N LYS A 42 31.07 -19.23 -11.15
CA LYS A 42 32.15 -20.23 -11.17
C LYS A 42 33.38 -19.71 -11.91
N LEU A 43 33.20 -19.06 -13.07
CA LEU A 43 34.29 -18.42 -13.81
C LEU A 43 35.00 -17.37 -12.97
N LYS A 44 34.25 -16.52 -12.26
CA LYS A 44 34.81 -15.51 -11.36
C LYS A 44 35.72 -16.14 -10.30
N LYS A 45 35.30 -17.24 -9.67
CA LYS A 45 36.11 -17.97 -8.68
C LYS A 45 37.38 -18.57 -9.31
N GLU A 46 37.27 -19.17 -10.50
CA GLU A 46 38.39 -19.77 -11.23
C GLU A 46 39.43 -18.70 -11.64
N VAL A 47 38.96 -17.55 -12.16
CA VAL A 47 39.84 -16.41 -12.49
C VAL A 47 40.52 -15.84 -11.25
N LEU A 48 39.83 -15.75 -10.11
CA LEU A 48 40.44 -15.33 -8.85
C LEU A 48 41.55 -16.28 -8.39
N SER A 49 41.36 -17.59 -8.53
CA SER A 49 42.43 -18.56 -8.23
C SER A 49 43.62 -18.45 -9.17
N ILE A 50 43.39 -18.23 -10.47
CA ILE A 50 44.47 -18.05 -11.46
C ILE A 50 45.25 -16.77 -11.17
N ASN A 51 44.55 -15.67 -10.85
CA ASN A 51 45.21 -14.42 -10.45
C ASN A 51 46.08 -14.62 -9.22
N LYS A 52 45.58 -15.36 -8.22
CA LYS A 52 46.36 -15.66 -7.02
C LYS A 52 47.61 -16.49 -7.35
N GLN A 53 47.51 -17.50 -8.21
CA GLN A 53 48.68 -18.28 -8.66
C GLN A 53 49.73 -17.43 -9.38
N TYR A 54 49.29 -16.42 -10.13
CA TYR A 54 50.18 -15.46 -10.78
C TYR A 54 50.83 -14.50 -9.76
N GLU A 55 50.06 -13.98 -8.79
CA GLU A 55 50.57 -13.14 -7.70
C GLU A 55 51.58 -13.88 -6.82
N ASP A 56 51.36 -15.17 -6.59
CA ASP A 56 52.27 -16.06 -5.86
C ASP A 56 53.47 -16.50 -6.72
N GLU A 57 53.66 -15.95 -7.93
CA GLU A 57 54.72 -16.26 -8.91
C GLU A 57 54.82 -17.74 -9.31
N VAL A 58 53.76 -18.51 -9.10
CA VAL A 58 53.69 -19.95 -9.43
C VAL A 58 53.55 -20.17 -10.94
N ILE A 59 52.92 -19.21 -11.64
CA ILE A 59 52.71 -19.22 -13.09
C ILE A 59 53.12 -17.89 -13.70
N THR A 60 53.54 -17.93 -14.97
CA THR A 60 53.88 -16.72 -15.73
C THR A 60 52.63 -15.93 -16.15
N PHE A 61 52.80 -14.66 -16.52
CA PHE A 61 51.72 -13.82 -17.03
C PHE A 61 51.05 -14.45 -18.28
N GLU A 62 51.86 -14.97 -19.20
CA GLU A 62 51.39 -15.61 -20.44
C GLU A 62 50.57 -16.87 -20.16
N GLU A 63 51.02 -17.70 -19.21
CA GLU A 63 50.28 -18.88 -18.76
C GLU A 63 48.97 -18.49 -18.06
N ALA A 64 48.99 -17.47 -17.19
CA ALA A 64 47.79 -16.98 -16.52
C ALA A 64 46.75 -16.44 -17.52
N GLU A 65 47.18 -15.71 -18.56
CA GLU A 65 46.28 -15.21 -19.60
C GLU A 65 45.69 -16.34 -20.45
N LYS A 66 46.52 -17.33 -20.80
CA LYS A 66 46.07 -18.53 -21.51
C LYS A 66 45.03 -19.31 -20.72
N LEU A 67 45.30 -19.58 -19.43
CA LEU A 67 44.38 -20.29 -18.53
C LEU A 67 43.04 -19.56 -18.37
N LYS A 68 43.04 -18.23 -18.29
CA LYS A 68 41.80 -17.43 -18.23
C LYS A 68 40.97 -17.57 -19.50
N LYS A 69 41.61 -17.53 -20.68
CA LYS A 69 40.94 -17.72 -21.98
C LYS A 69 40.33 -19.12 -22.10
N GLU A 70 41.10 -20.15 -21.73
CA GLU A 70 40.61 -21.54 -21.72
C GLU A 70 39.45 -21.73 -20.74
N ALA A 71 39.56 -21.17 -19.52
CA ALA A 71 38.49 -21.20 -18.54
C ALA A 71 37.20 -20.52 -19.06
N ALA A 72 37.32 -19.36 -19.71
CA ALA A 72 36.18 -18.68 -20.30
C ALA A 72 35.51 -19.51 -21.42
N ALA A 73 36.31 -20.13 -22.30
CA ALA A 73 35.80 -20.99 -23.37
C ALA A 73 35.06 -22.22 -22.83
N ARG A 74 35.66 -22.94 -21.85
CA ARG A 74 35.01 -24.08 -21.17
C ARG A 74 33.68 -23.71 -20.54
N ARG A 75 33.60 -22.52 -19.92
CA ARG A 75 32.37 -22.03 -19.26
C ARG A 75 31.31 -21.65 -20.28
N ALA A 76 31.69 -21.03 -21.40
CA ALA A 76 30.77 -20.72 -22.50
C ALA A 76 30.17 -21.99 -23.10
N GLU A 77 30.99 -23.00 -23.40
CA GLU A 77 30.53 -24.29 -23.91
C GLU A 77 29.54 -24.97 -22.95
N LYS A 78 29.85 -24.94 -21.64
CA LYS A 78 28.99 -25.51 -20.61
C LYS A 78 27.64 -24.78 -20.46
N ILE A 79 27.61 -23.46 -20.71
CA ILE A 79 26.36 -22.70 -20.75
C ILE A 79 25.48 -23.18 -21.90
N GLU A 80 26.04 -23.26 -23.11
CA GLU A 80 25.32 -23.71 -24.31
C GLU A 80 24.78 -25.14 -24.14
N GLU A 81 25.59 -26.05 -23.61
CA GLU A 81 25.19 -27.43 -23.34
C GLU A 81 24.00 -27.50 -22.37
N ARG A 82 24.05 -26.75 -21.27
CA ARG A 82 22.98 -26.72 -20.26
C ARG A 82 21.70 -26.06 -20.81
N ILE A 83 21.84 -25.01 -21.63
CA ILE A 83 20.69 -24.37 -22.30
C ILE A 83 20.04 -25.34 -23.29
N ALA A 84 20.83 -26.07 -24.09
CA ALA A 84 20.31 -27.05 -25.04
C ALA A 84 19.57 -28.21 -24.34
N ARG A 85 20.08 -28.68 -23.20
CA ARG A 85 19.40 -29.70 -22.37
C ARG A 85 18.08 -29.18 -21.79
N LEU A 86 18.06 -27.91 -21.35
CA LEU A 86 16.85 -27.24 -20.87
C LEU A 86 15.76 -27.14 -21.94
N GLU A 87 16.12 -26.74 -23.17
CA GLU A 87 15.18 -26.61 -24.30
C GLU A 87 14.60 -27.96 -24.74
N LYS A 88 15.37 -29.05 -24.60
CA LYS A 88 14.93 -30.42 -24.88
C LYS A 88 14.02 -31.00 -23.79
N GLY A 89 13.81 -30.30 -22.68
CA GLY A 89 12.94 -30.76 -21.59
C GLY A 89 13.52 -31.94 -20.79
N ASP A 90 14.85 -32.08 -20.75
CA ASP A 90 15.52 -33.15 -20.01
C ASP A 90 15.25 -33.04 -18.50
N ALA A 91 14.65 -34.08 -17.92
CA ALA A 91 14.30 -34.15 -16.50
C ALA A 91 15.51 -34.17 -15.56
N SER A 92 16.71 -34.49 -16.06
CA SER A 92 17.95 -34.48 -15.28
C SER A 92 18.48 -33.07 -15.00
N GLU A 93 18.21 -32.09 -15.88
CA GLU A 93 18.61 -30.69 -15.70
C GLU A 93 17.53 -29.94 -14.90
N THR A 94 17.46 -30.22 -13.60
CA THR A 94 16.58 -29.50 -12.68
C THR A 94 17.19 -28.14 -12.29
N VAL A 95 17.05 -27.16 -13.17
CA VAL A 95 17.30 -25.75 -12.79
C VAL A 95 16.33 -25.40 -11.68
N ARG A 96 16.85 -24.93 -10.52
CA ARG A 96 16.01 -24.40 -9.44
C ARG A 96 15.08 -23.34 -10.02
N GLU A 97 13.81 -23.68 -10.14
CA GLU A 97 12.83 -22.79 -10.74
C GLU A 97 12.56 -21.64 -9.76
N ILE A 98 13.18 -20.49 -10.01
CA ILE A 98 12.89 -19.29 -9.24
C ILE A 98 11.51 -18.81 -9.66
N LYS A 99 10.50 -19.07 -8.81
CA LYS A 99 9.14 -18.63 -9.08
C LYS A 99 9.13 -17.10 -9.15
N PRO A 100 8.34 -16.51 -10.06
CA PRO A 100 8.21 -15.05 -10.14
C PRO A 100 7.63 -14.50 -8.83
N ALA A 101 7.97 -13.24 -8.54
CA ALA A 101 7.39 -12.52 -7.42
C ALA A 101 5.87 -12.46 -7.53
N ARG A 102 5.16 -12.59 -6.41
CA ARG A 102 3.73 -12.31 -6.37
C ARG A 102 3.52 -10.87 -6.84
N ARG A 103 2.53 -10.65 -7.71
CA ARG A 103 2.24 -9.32 -8.24
C ARG A 103 1.44 -8.49 -7.25
N THR A 104 0.61 -9.16 -6.45
CA THR A 104 -0.25 -8.54 -5.44
C THR A 104 0.11 -9.06 -4.06
N GLU A 105 0.31 -8.12 -3.13
CA GLU A 105 0.51 -8.38 -1.70
C GLU A 105 -0.70 -7.88 -0.91
N SER A 106 -1.07 -8.58 0.14
CA SER A 106 -2.12 -8.14 1.07
C SER A 106 -1.48 -7.28 2.15
N ILE A 107 -2.13 -6.17 2.50
CA ILE A 107 -1.67 -5.21 3.49
C ILE A 107 -2.78 -4.97 4.50
N PHE A 108 -2.46 -5.10 5.78
CA PHE A 108 -3.29 -4.58 6.85
C PHE A 108 -2.91 -3.12 7.13
N VAL A 109 -3.88 -2.23 7.09
CA VAL A 109 -3.69 -0.79 7.23
C VAL A 109 -4.22 -0.35 8.59
N PHE A 110 -3.40 0.36 9.35
CA PHE A 110 -3.82 1.09 10.54
C PHE A 110 -3.36 2.54 10.46
N ALA A 111 -4.26 3.50 10.63
CA ALA A 111 -3.87 4.90 10.78
C ALA A 111 -4.54 5.55 11.98
N ALA A 112 -3.86 6.50 12.61
CA ALA A 112 -4.41 7.25 13.73
C ALA A 112 -3.81 8.65 13.81
N GLY A 113 -4.60 9.60 14.31
CA GLY A 113 -4.12 10.97 14.46
C GLY A 113 -5.20 11.94 14.91
N ILE A 114 -4.99 13.21 14.55
CA ILE A 114 -5.91 14.31 14.85
C ILE A 114 -6.91 14.49 13.71
N ASN A 115 -8.12 14.90 14.07
CA ASN A 115 -9.21 15.15 13.14
C ASN A 115 -9.81 16.52 13.42
N ASN A 116 -10.08 17.33 12.42
CA ASN A 116 -10.78 18.60 12.58
C ASN A 116 -11.58 18.93 11.32
N THR A 117 -12.29 20.06 11.32
CA THR A 117 -13.00 20.53 10.12
C THR A 117 -12.50 21.91 9.72
N LEU A 118 -12.34 22.13 8.43
CA LEU A 118 -12.14 23.44 7.85
C LEU A 118 -13.51 24.10 7.64
N GLN A 119 -13.66 25.31 8.17
CA GLN A 119 -14.84 26.14 8.04
C GLN A 119 -14.47 27.35 7.17
N SER A 120 -15.34 27.74 6.24
CA SER A 120 -15.09 28.89 5.36
C SER A 120 -14.74 30.14 6.16
N GLY A 121 -13.55 30.72 5.88
CA GLY A 121 -13.07 31.95 6.52
C GLY A 121 -12.51 31.81 7.95
N ARG A 122 -12.36 30.58 8.49
CA ARG A 122 -11.79 30.35 9.83
C ARG A 122 -10.60 29.39 9.78
N GLY A 123 -9.52 29.74 10.49
CA GLY A 123 -8.37 28.86 10.69
C GLY A 123 -8.65 27.73 11.69
N LEU A 124 -7.79 26.70 11.71
CA LEU A 124 -7.92 25.55 12.61
C LEU A 124 -7.88 25.92 14.11
N ASN A 125 -7.21 27.01 14.47
CA ASN A 125 -7.16 27.50 15.86
C ASN A 125 -8.44 28.22 16.31
N SER A 126 -9.26 28.66 15.35
CA SER A 126 -10.55 29.32 15.58
C SER A 126 -11.74 28.41 15.27
N SER A 127 -11.52 27.10 15.13
CA SER A 127 -12.59 26.17 14.80
C SER A 127 -13.46 25.86 16.01
N ASP A 128 -14.70 25.44 15.77
CA ASP A 128 -15.63 25.02 16.83
C ASP A 128 -15.21 23.71 17.53
N TYR A 129 -14.09 23.09 17.11
CA TYR A 129 -13.65 21.78 17.59
C TYR A 129 -12.23 21.80 18.15
N LYS A 130 -12.05 21.26 19.35
CA LYS A 130 -10.74 21.15 20.01
C LYS A 130 -9.81 20.25 19.18
N VAL A 131 -8.70 20.81 18.69
CA VAL A 131 -7.69 20.09 17.87
C VAL A 131 -7.25 18.77 18.53
N TRP A 132 -6.67 18.84 19.73
CA TRP A 132 -6.19 17.64 20.45
C TRP A 132 -7.31 16.73 20.99
N GLY A 133 -8.53 17.26 21.12
CA GLY A 133 -9.69 16.51 21.58
C GLY A 133 -10.36 15.68 20.48
N SER A 134 -10.03 15.99 19.23
CA SER A 134 -10.66 15.48 18.03
C SER A 134 -9.66 14.60 17.29
N ARG A 135 -10.04 13.33 17.08
CA ARG A 135 -9.12 12.26 16.69
C ARG A 135 -9.80 11.30 15.74
N PHE A 136 -9.02 10.71 14.86
CA PHE A 136 -9.46 9.61 14.02
C PHE A 136 -8.62 8.35 14.24
N ALA A 137 -9.21 7.22 13.89
CA ALA A 137 -8.50 5.98 13.61
C ALA A 137 -9.05 5.38 12.31
N GLU A 138 -8.25 4.60 11.61
CA GLU A 138 -8.60 3.90 10.39
C GLU A 138 -8.04 2.49 10.46
N LEU A 139 -8.85 1.50 10.11
CA LEU A 139 -8.48 0.09 10.04
C LEU A 139 -8.91 -0.45 8.69
N GLY A 140 -8.01 -1.08 7.95
CA GLY A 140 -8.28 -1.51 6.60
C GLY A 140 -7.52 -2.74 6.15
N ILE A 141 -8.00 -3.33 5.08
CA ILE A 141 -7.29 -4.33 4.29
C ILE A 141 -7.15 -3.80 2.87
N ALA A 142 -5.96 -3.90 2.31
CA ALA A 142 -5.65 -3.42 0.97
C ALA A 142 -4.85 -4.47 0.18
N GLY A 143 -5.11 -4.53 -1.12
CA GLY A 143 -4.22 -5.19 -2.07
C GLY A 143 -3.24 -4.16 -2.63
N GLN A 144 -1.95 -4.47 -2.57
CA GLN A 144 -0.89 -3.71 -3.22
C GLN A 144 -0.45 -4.47 -4.47
N THR A 145 -0.76 -3.93 -5.64
CA THR A 145 -0.42 -4.54 -6.93
C THR A 145 0.68 -3.77 -7.62
N ARG A 146 1.75 -4.46 -8.01
CA ARG A 146 2.82 -3.89 -8.83
C ARG A 146 2.35 -3.63 -10.26
N LEU A 147 2.65 -2.43 -10.77
CA LEU A 147 2.23 -2.02 -12.11
C LEU A 147 3.11 -2.60 -13.22
N MET A 148 4.43 -2.65 -13.02
CA MET A 148 5.39 -3.17 -14.01
C MET A 148 5.82 -4.62 -13.72
N GLU A 149 6.29 -5.36 -14.73
CA GLU A 149 6.65 -6.78 -14.56
C GLU A 149 7.97 -6.96 -13.80
N ASP A 150 9.00 -6.21 -14.16
CA ASP A 150 10.36 -6.35 -13.64
C ASP A 150 10.81 -5.21 -12.71
N ASN A 151 9.90 -4.27 -12.42
CA ASN A 151 10.18 -3.14 -11.55
C ASN A 151 9.03 -2.90 -10.57
N ASN A 152 9.35 -2.79 -9.28
CA ASN A 152 8.35 -2.53 -8.24
C ASN A 152 8.20 -1.06 -7.86
N PHE A 153 8.83 -0.12 -8.58
CA PHE A 153 8.79 1.30 -8.25
C PHE A 153 7.38 1.87 -8.13
N ALA A 154 6.48 1.52 -9.06
CA ALA A 154 5.11 2.00 -9.12
C ALA A 154 4.10 0.89 -8.79
N ARG A 155 3.19 1.19 -7.87
CA ARG A 155 2.21 0.26 -7.30
C ARG A 155 0.84 0.92 -7.22
N ILE A 156 -0.21 0.12 -7.29
CA ILE A 156 -1.58 0.55 -6.99
C ILE A 156 -2.05 -0.17 -5.73
N ASN A 157 -2.49 0.61 -4.75
CA ASN A 157 -3.10 0.13 -3.53
C ASN A 157 -4.61 0.34 -3.63
N TYR A 158 -5.40 -0.68 -3.35
CA TYR A 158 -6.86 -0.61 -3.34
C TYR A 158 -7.41 -1.48 -2.22
N GLY A 159 -8.46 -1.03 -1.53
CA GLY A 159 -8.91 -1.75 -0.35
C GLY A 159 -10.26 -1.36 0.18
N ILE A 160 -10.51 -1.81 1.41
CA ILE A 160 -11.68 -1.47 2.22
C ILE A 160 -11.16 -1.02 3.58
N SER A 161 -11.69 0.10 4.10
CA SER A 161 -11.26 0.65 5.38
C SER A 161 -12.43 1.19 6.20
N PHE A 162 -12.42 0.90 7.49
CA PHE A 162 -13.30 1.48 8.49
C PHE A 162 -12.63 2.68 9.14
N GLN A 163 -13.26 3.83 9.06
CA GLN A 163 -12.80 5.06 9.69
C GLN A 163 -13.64 5.36 10.94
N PHE A 164 -12.95 5.57 12.05
CA PHE A 164 -13.52 5.99 13.33
C PHE A 164 -13.14 7.45 13.55
N ASN A 165 -14.02 8.36 13.17
CA ASN A 165 -13.75 9.78 13.26
C ASN A 165 -14.40 10.38 14.50
N GLY A 166 -13.86 11.50 14.97
CA GLY A 166 -14.36 12.08 16.19
C GLY A 166 -14.03 13.55 16.38
N LEU A 167 -15.05 14.34 16.68
CA LEU A 167 -14.99 15.78 16.89
C LEU A 167 -15.44 16.14 18.30
N LYS A 168 -14.65 16.94 18.99
CA LYS A 168 -14.91 17.44 20.34
C LYS A 168 -15.20 18.95 20.29
N PRO A 169 -16.45 19.38 20.50
CA PRO A 169 -16.77 20.80 20.57
C PRO A 169 -15.98 21.57 21.64
N THR A 170 -15.74 22.85 21.40
CA THR A 170 -15.24 23.80 22.41
C THR A 170 -16.35 24.24 23.38
N ASP A 171 -15.97 24.92 24.45
CA ASP A 171 -16.88 25.75 25.29
C ASP A 171 -18.08 25.03 25.89
N ASN A 172 -17.88 23.79 26.33
CA ASN A 172 -18.92 22.97 26.95
C ASN A 172 -20.16 22.75 26.05
N ARG A 173 -19.96 22.75 24.72
CA ARG A 173 -21.05 22.60 23.75
C ARG A 173 -21.32 21.15 23.36
N TYR A 174 -22.53 20.88 22.90
CA TYR A 174 -22.96 19.60 22.33
C TYR A 174 -23.81 19.82 21.08
N PHE A 175 -23.88 18.81 20.22
CA PHE A 175 -24.66 18.87 18.99
C PHE A 175 -26.14 18.64 19.30
N VAL A 176 -26.97 19.55 18.81
CA VAL A 176 -28.44 19.50 18.86
C VAL A 176 -28.96 19.55 17.42
N ASN A 177 -29.98 18.74 17.13
CA ASN A 177 -30.66 18.77 15.83
C ASN A 177 -32.00 19.50 15.98
N ASN A 178 -32.09 20.70 15.41
CA ASN A 178 -33.28 21.53 15.36
C ASN A 178 -33.80 21.54 13.93
N ASN A 179 -34.79 20.71 13.62
CA ASN A 179 -35.43 20.66 12.29
C ASN A 179 -34.44 20.57 11.11
N LYS A 180 -33.45 19.66 11.19
CA LYS A 180 -32.36 19.45 10.21
C LYS A 180 -31.18 20.43 10.30
N LEU A 181 -31.26 21.45 11.16
CA LEU A 181 -30.12 22.31 11.49
C LEU A 181 -29.37 21.74 12.68
N ILE A 182 -28.08 21.55 12.50
CA ILE A 182 -27.15 21.05 13.50
C ILE A 182 -26.46 22.23 14.15
N GLU A 183 -26.79 22.45 15.41
CA GLU A 183 -26.29 23.56 16.20
C GLU A 183 -25.45 23.06 17.38
N LEU A 184 -24.46 23.87 17.76
CA LEU A 184 -23.69 23.64 18.98
C LEU A 184 -24.27 24.50 20.10
N GLN A 185 -24.96 23.84 21.03
CA GLN A 185 -25.57 24.51 22.19
C GLN A 185 -24.75 24.25 23.44
N LYS A 186 -24.74 25.19 24.39
CA LYS A 186 -24.07 25.02 25.68
C LYS A 186 -24.85 24.01 26.54
N TYR A 187 -24.15 23.03 27.09
CA TYR A 187 -24.79 22.07 28.00
C TYR A 187 -24.99 22.72 29.39
N PRO A 188 -26.12 22.47 30.09
CA PRO A 188 -26.43 23.15 31.37
C PRO A 188 -25.43 22.89 32.49
N VAL A 189 -24.75 21.74 32.45
CA VAL A 189 -23.74 21.35 33.44
C VAL A 189 -22.38 21.17 32.78
N ASP A 190 -21.30 21.26 33.57
CA ASP A 190 -19.96 21.09 33.03
C ASP A 190 -19.70 19.65 32.55
N LEU A 191 -19.47 19.54 31.25
CA LEU A 191 -19.12 18.29 30.59
C LEU A 191 -17.62 18.03 30.73
N ARG A 192 -17.29 16.94 31.40
CA ARG A 192 -15.96 16.32 31.31
C ARG A 192 -15.65 15.87 29.88
N LYS A 193 -16.68 15.49 29.11
CA LYS A 193 -16.54 15.09 27.71
C LYS A 193 -17.81 15.36 26.91
N SER A 194 -17.66 16.06 25.78
CA SER A 194 -18.62 16.06 24.67
C SER A 194 -17.86 15.64 23.42
N LYS A 195 -18.33 14.62 22.72
CA LYS A 195 -17.68 14.13 21.50
C LYS A 195 -18.71 13.50 20.57
N LEU A 196 -18.79 14.00 19.34
CA LEU A 196 -19.46 13.32 18.24
C LEU A 196 -18.47 12.31 17.64
N ASN A 197 -18.86 11.05 17.56
CA ASN A 197 -18.10 10.02 16.85
C ASN A 197 -18.94 9.57 15.68
N TYR A 198 -18.34 9.49 14.50
CA TYR A 198 -18.99 9.04 13.29
C TYR A 198 -18.10 8.03 12.58
N TYR A 199 -18.73 7.09 11.90
CA TYR A 199 -18.07 5.93 11.34
C TYR A 199 -18.30 5.91 9.83
N ASN A 200 -17.23 5.71 9.07
CA ASN A 200 -17.32 5.58 7.62
C ASN A 200 -16.76 4.22 7.18
N LEU A 201 -17.40 3.61 6.19
CA LEU A 201 -16.84 2.51 5.42
C LEU A 201 -16.40 3.07 4.08
N VAL A 202 -15.11 3.01 3.78
CA VAL A 202 -14.52 3.63 2.59
C VAL A 202 -13.71 2.64 1.77
N PHE A 203 -13.57 2.95 0.49
CA PHE A 203 -12.82 2.20 -0.51
C PHE A 203 -11.67 3.08 -1.02
N PRO A 204 -10.49 3.04 -0.38
CA PRO A 204 -9.35 3.83 -0.80
C PRO A 204 -8.69 3.25 -2.06
N VAL A 205 -8.21 4.14 -2.92
CA VAL A 205 -7.32 3.83 -4.05
C VAL A 205 -6.16 4.81 -4.05
N HIS A 206 -4.93 4.30 -4.01
CA HIS A 206 -3.70 5.09 -4.01
C HIS A 206 -2.72 4.59 -5.07
N PHE A 207 -2.09 5.50 -5.78
CA PHE A 207 -0.86 5.23 -6.52
C PHE A 207 0.31 5.43 -5.57
N GLU A 208 1.13 4.41 -5.41
CA GLU A 208 2.30 4.43 -4.55
C GLU A 208 3.58 4.31 -5.36
N PHE A 209 4.54 5.17 -5.04
CA PHE A 209 5.83 5.26 -5.68
C PHE A 209 6.93 5.11 -4.64
N GLY A 210 7.96 4.31 -4.95
CA GLY A 210 9.15 4.20 -4.12
C GLY A 210 10.00 2.98 -4.48
N PRO A 211 11.31 3.02 -4.20
CA PRO A 211 12.23 1.93 -4.49
C PRO A 211 11.87 0.63 -3.76
N SER A 212 12.48 -0.47 -4.21
CA SER A 212 12.37 -1.78 -3.60
C SER A 212 13.67 -2.55 -3.80
N ARG A 213 13.99 -3.47 -2.89
CA ARG A 213 15.10 -4.39 -3.05
C ARG A 213 14.58 -5.72 -3.60
N LYS A 214 15.09 -6.13 -4.75
CA LYS A 214 14.82 -7.47 -5.29
C LYS A 214 15.70 -8.47 -4.56
N ILE A 215 15.10 -9.36 -3.77
CA ILE A 215 15.80 -10.40 -3.03
C ILE A 215 15.27 -11.78 -3.44
N GLU A 216 16.12 -12.80 -3.36
CA GLU A 216 15.69 -14.19 -3.50
C GLU A 216 15.39 -14.75 -2.11
N LYS A 217 14.18 -15.27 -1.91
CA LYS A 217 13.78 -15.93 -0.65
C LYS A 217 13.05 -17.22 -0.97
N LYS A 218 13.61 -18.35 -0.51
CA LYS A 218 13.02 -19.70 -0.68
C LYS A 218 12.71 -20.04 -2.16
N GLY A 219 13.63 -19.74 -3.08
CA GLY A 219 13.44 -20.03 -4.52
C GLY A 219 12.38 -19.17 -5.20
N ARG A 220 12.17 -17.94 -4.73
CA ARG A 220 11.26 -16.96 -5.33
C ARG A 220 11.86 -15.56 -5.20
N TYR A 221 11.73 -14.74 -6.24
CA TYR A 221 12.03 -13.31 -6.13
C TYR A 221 10.96 -12.61 -5.30
N VAL A 222 11.37 -11.76 -4.37
CA VAL A 222 10.50 -10.90 -3.58
C VAL A 222 10.99 -9.46 -3.72
N TYR A 223 10.06 -8.53 -3.88
CA TYR A 223 10.38 -7.10 -3.86
C TYR A 223 10.18 -6.59 -2.45
N ASP A 224 11.26 -6.53 -1.71
CA ASP A 224 11.27 -6.06 -0.34
C ASP A 224 11.23 -4.52 -0.31
N THR A 225 10.19 -3.98 0.33
CA THR A 225 10.01 -2.55 0.57
C THR A 225 10.36 -2.16 2.00
N GLU A 226 10.86 -3.09 2.83
CA GLU A 226 11.33 -2.79 4.17
C GLU A 226 12.46 -1.75 4.10
N LYS A 227 12.34 -0.71 4.94
CA LYS A 227 13.27 0.44 5.02
C LYS A 227 13.37 1.30 3.75
N GLN A 228 12.48 1.13 2.77
CA GLN A 228 12.44 1.95 1.58
C GLN A 228 11.51 3.15 1.77
N PHE A 229 11.90 4.30 1.21
CA PHE A 229 11.02 5.46 1.13
C PHE A 229 9.83 5.17 0.22
N LYS A 230 8.66 5.71 0.55
CA LYS A 230 7.45 5.62 -0.28
C LYS A 230 6.61 6.88 -0.19
N VAL A 231 5.92 7.18 -1.28
CA VAL A 231 4.88 8.22 -1.38
C VAL A 231 3.64 7.60 -2.00
N GLY A 232 2.49 7.75 -1.35
CA GLY A 232 1.20 7.37 -1.88
C GLY A 232 0.30 8.58 -2.06
N ILE A 233 -0.34 8.70 -3.21
CA ILE A 233 -1.32 9.76 -3.50
C ILE A 233 -2.55 9.11 -4.11
N GLY A 234 -3.72 9.53 -3.66
CA GLY A 234 -4.97 8.99 -4.16
C GLY A 234 -6.19 9.59 -3.48
N GLY A 235 -7.25 8.80 -3.45
CA GLY A 235 -8.53 9.20 -2.90
C GLY A 235 -9.30 8.03 -2.34
N TYR A 236 -10.47 8.35 -1.80
CA TYR A 236 -11.41 7.36 -1.30
C TYR A 236 -12.83 7.83 -1.57
N ALA A 237 -13.73 6.87 -1.68
CA ALA A 237 -15.17 7.08 -1.65
C ALA A 237 -15.80 6.04 -0.73
N GLY A 238 -16.95 6.35 -0.15
CA GLY A 238 -17.59 5.46 0.81
C GLY A 238 -18.87 6.01 1.39
N LEU A 239 -19.32 5.35 2.45
CA LEU A 239 -20.58 5.61 3.12
C LEU A 239 -20.37 5.93 4.59
N ASN A 240 -21.14 6.88 5.12
CA ASN A 240 -21.32 7.02 6.55
C ASN A 240 -22.26 5.91 7.04
N ILE A 241 -21.79 5.14 8.02
CA ILE A 241 -22.55 4.00 8.58
C ILE A 241 -23.15 4.32 9.96
N GLY A 242 -23.03 5.57 10.40
CA GLY A 242 -23.72 6.09 11.56
C GLY A 242 -22.87 6.98 12.46
N ALA A 243 -23.54 7.52 13.46
CA ALA A 243 -22.93 8.43 14.43
C ALA A 243 -23.48 8.26 15.84
N ARG A 244 -22.68 8.73 16.79
CA ARG A 244 -22.96 8.68 18.22
C ARG A 244 -22.32 9.86 18.94
N GLN A 245 -23.15 10.68 19.57
CA GLN A 245 -22.70 11.67 20.54
C GLN A 245 -22.48 11.01 21.91
N LYS A 246 -21.37 11.36 22.54
CA LYS A 246 -21.01 10.90 23.87
C LYS A 246 -20.85 12.09 24.80
N LEU A 247 -21.68 12.13 25.83
CA LEU A 247 -21.63 13.13 26.90
C LEU A 247 -21.17 12.46 28.20
N LYS A 248 -20.31 13.14 28.96
CA LYS A 248 -19.90 12.76 30.31
C LYS A 248 -19.92 13.98 31.21
N TYR A 249 -20.65 13.90 32.32
CA TYR A 249 -20.78 14.97 33.30
C TYR A 249 -20.89 14.38 34.71
N ASN A 250 -20.71 15.23 35.72
CA ASN A 250 -20.94 14.84 37.12
C ASN A 250 -22.40 15.11 37.47
N HIS A 251 -23.06 14.15 38.11
CA HIS A 251 -24.41 14.29 38.65
C HIS A 251 -24.43 13.60 40.00
N GLU A 252 -24.73 14.37 41.06
CA GLU A 252 -24.80 13.87 42.45
C GLU A 252 -23.52 13.12 42.89
N GLY A 253 -22.36 13.69 42.57
CA GLY A 253 -21.05 13.10 42.92
C GLY A 253 -20.64 11.89 42.07
N LYS A 254 -21.50 11.39 41.18
CA LYS A 254 -21.22 10.26 40.28
C LYS A 254 -21.02 10.71 38.84
N ILE A 255 -20.06 10.09 38.15
CA ILE A 255 -19.81 10.37 36.73
C ILE A 255 -20.86 9.65 35.89
N LYS A 256 -21.79 10.42 35.32
CA LYS A 256 -22.77 9.92 34.35
C LYS A 256 -22.20 9.96 32.93
N LYS A 257 -22.55 8.95 32.12
CA LYS A 257 -22.09 8.80 30.73
C LYS A 257 -23.28 8.46 29.84
N GLU A 258 -23.58 9.35 28.92
CA GLU A 258 -24.66 9.18 27.94
C GLU A 258 -24.09 8.96 26.55
N LYS A 259 -24.77 8.10 25.79
CA LYS A 259 -24.44 7.74 24.41
C LYS A 259 -25.70 7.86 23.57
N LEU A 260 -25.82 8.97 22.85
CA LEU A 260 -26.96 9.26 21.99
C LEU A 260 -26.60 8.80 20.58
N LYS A 261 -27.32 7.81 20.05
CA LYS A 261 -27.24 7.45 18.62
C LYS A 261 -28.17 8.40 17.86
N GLY A 262 -27.75 8.82 16.68
CA GLY A 262 -28.55 9.71 15.84
C GLY A 262 -27.90 9.91 14.49
N ASP A 263 -28.67 10.46 13.57
CA ASP A 263 -28.22 10.81 12.21
C ASP A 263 -27.30 12.04 12.22
N TYR A 264 -27.56 13.02 13.10
CA TYR A 264 -26.81 14.29 13.18
C TYR A 264 -26.67 15.00 11.83
N GLN A 265 -27.58 14.74 10.88
CA GLN A 265 -27.56 15.28 9.53
C GLN A 265 -26.18 15.16 8.86
N LEU A 266 -25.49 14.04 9.08
CA LEU A 266 -24.24 13.75 8.38
C LEU A 266 -24.54 13.40 6.92
N ASN A 267 -23.60 13.69 6.02
CA ASN A 267 -23.70 13.20 4.65
C ASN A 267 -23.57 11.67 4.62
N ASP A 268 -24.47 11.03 3.86
CA ASP A 268 -24.50 9.57 3.75
C ASP A 268 -23.33 9.05 2.91
N PHE A 269 -22.87 9.87 1.96
CA PHE A 269 -21.70 9.60 1.13
C PHE A 269 -20.52 10.43 1.60
N VAL A 270 -19.33 9.83 1.57
CA VAL A 270 -18.06 10.50 1.85
C VAL A 270 -17.09 10.23 0.70
N TYR A 271 -16.42 11.27 0.22
CA TYR A 271 -15.34 11.15 -0.74
C TYR A 271 -14.28 12.21 -0.48
N GLY A 272 -13.04 11.86 -0.77
CA GLY A 272 -11.92 12.71 -0.40
C GLY A 272 -10.62 12.34 -1.06
N LEU A 273 -9.63 13.20 -0.85
CA LEU A 273 -8.25 12.97 -1.24
C LEU A 273 -7.47 12.50 -0.02
N SER A 274 -6.48 11.65 -0.25
CA SER A 274 -5.57 11.24 0.80
C SER A 274 -4.18 10.94 0.24
N GLY A 275 -3.18 11.18 1.05
CA GLY A 275 -1.80 10.95 0.71
C GLY A 275 -0.98 10.57 1.92
N TYR A 276 0.11 9.87 1.67
CA TYR A 276 1.07 9.50 2.69
C TYR A 276 2.49 9.52 2.15
N LEU A 277 3.45 9.76 3.05
CA LEU A 277 4.88 9.70 2.74
C LEU A 277 5.60 9.12 3.95
N GLY A 278 6.55 8.21 3.72
CA GLY A 278 7.16 7.48 4.82
C GLY A 278 8.23 6.49 4.43
N PHE A 279 8.62 5.66 5.39
CA PHE A 279 9.68 4.65 5.25
C PHE A 279 9.19 3.29 5.77
N GLY A 280 9.31 2.27 4.93
CA GLY A 280 8.88 0.91 5.25
C GLY A 280 7.39 0.86 5.61
N GLU A 281 7.08 0.40 6.81
CA GLU A 281 5.70 0.25 7.29
C GLU A 281 5.10 1.56 7.79
N THR A 282 5.91 2.53 8.22
CA THR A 282 5.43 3.75 8.90
C THR A 282 5.41 4.93 7.95
N SER A 283 4.32 5.70 7.93
CA SER A 283 4.16 6.89 7.08
C SER A 283 3.42 8.01 7.78
N PHE A 284 3.77 9.25 7.47
CA PHE A 284 2.92 10.40 7.72
C PHE A 284 1.71 10.34 6.78
N TYR A 285 0.51 10.61 7.29
CA TYR A 285 -0.75 10.43 6.58
C TYR A 285 -1.63 11.66 6.69
N VAL A 286 -2.19 12.09 5.56
CA VAL A 286 -3.14 13.20 5.46
C VAL A 286 -4.35 12.76 4.66
N LYS A 287 -5.54 13.15 5.11
CA LYS A 287 -6.78 13.01 4.36
C LYS A 287 -7.64 14.27 4.45
N TYR A 288 -8.37 14.54 3.38
CA TYR A 288 -9.26 15.68 3.23
C TYR A 288 -10.57 15.24 2.56
N ASP A 289 -11.68 15.40 3.28
CA ASP A 289 -13.03 15.16 2.75
C ASP A 289 -13.41 16.32 1.82
N LEU A 290 -13.72 16.01 0.56
CA LEU A 290 -14.14 16.99 -0.44
C LEU A 290 -15.61 17.40 -0.25
N ASN A 291 -16.43 16.48 0.26
CA ASN A 291 -17.79 16.81 0.67
C ASN A 291 -17.84 17.42 2.08
N PRO A 292 -18.82 18.30 2.35
CA PRO A 292 -19.11 18.74 3.71
C PRO A 292 -19.46 17.56 4.64
N LEU A 293 -19.17 17.72 5.92
CA LEU A 293 -19.50 16.74 6.97
C LEU A 293 -21.02 16.63 7.18
N PHE A 294 -21.71 17.77 7.21
CA PHE A 294 -23.16 17.87 7.43
C PHE A 294 -23.89 18.16 6.12
N LYS A 295 -25.12 17.64 5.99
CA LYS A 295 -26.06 17.89 4.88
C LYS A 295 -26.50 19.35 4.87
N SER A 296 -26.79 19.88 3.67
CA SER A 296 -27.45 21.19 3.54
C SER A 296 -28.79 21.21 4.31
N PRO A 297 -29.21 22.33 4.92
CA PRO A 297 -28.67 23.69 4.79
C PRO A 297 -27.59 24.05 5.84
N ASN A 298 -26.95 23.08 6.48
CA ASN A 298 -25.91 23.34 7.47
C ASN A 298 -24.68 24.03 6.86
N LEU A 299 -23.91 24.73 7.71
CA LEU A 299 -22.63 25.33 7.33
C LEU A 299 -21.68 24.26 6.76
N GLN A 300 -20.97 24.61 5.68
CA GLN A 300 -20.04 23.70 5.03
C GLN A 300 -18.77 23.53 5.85
N HIS A 301 -18.64 22.35 6.44
CA HIS A 301 -17.49 21.95 7.25
C HIS A 301 -16.81 20.77 6.57
N ASN A 302 -15.64 20.97 5.97
CA ASN A 302 -14.91 19.88 5.31
C ASN A 302 -13.92 19.26 6.27
N ASN A 303 -13.94 17.94 6.41
CA ASN A 303 -13.10 17.26 7.38
C ASN A 303 -11.65 17.16 6.89
N ILE A 304 -10.69 17.40 7.78
CA ILE A 304 -9.27 17.20 7.55
C ILE A 304 -8.69 16.35 8.68
N SER A 305 -7.84 15.39 8.32
CA SER A 305 -7.15 14.57 9.30
C SER A 305 -5.69 14.42 8.96
N VAL A 306 -4.86 14.41 10.00
CA VAL A 306 -3.41 14.29 9.91
C VAL A 306 -2.95 13.33 10.98
N GLY A 307 -2.07 12.39 10.63
CA GLY A 307 -1.64 11.36 11.56
C GLY A 307 -0.51 10.49 11.02
N VAL A 308 -0.40 9.31 11.63
CA VAL A 308 0.55 8.27 11.25
C VAL A 308 -0.22 7.08 10.71
N ARG A 309 0.29 6.48 9.65
CA ARG A 309 -0.22 5.27 9.00
C ARG A 309 0.83 4.17 9.08
N PHE A 310 0.35 2.95 9.30
CA PHE A 310 1.10 1.71 9.36
C PHE A 310 0.54 0.75 8.31
N ASP A 311 1.40 0.22 7.47
CA ASP A 311 1.08 -0.78 6.44
C ASP A 311 1.82 -2.08 6.78
N PHE A 312 1.10 -3.05 7.34
CA PHE A 312 1.65 -4.35 7.75
C PHE A 312 1.45 -5.39 6.64
N LYS A 313 2.52 -6.04 6.21
CA LYS A 313 2.55 -7.02 5.10
C LYS A 313 2.52 -8.47 5.57
#